data_AF-A0A960M6V7-F1
#
_entry.id   AF-A0A960M6V7-F1
#
_cell.length_a   1.000
_cell.length_b   1.000
_cell.length_c   1.000
_cell.angle_alpha   90.00
_cell.angle_beta   90.00
_cell.angle_gamma   90.00
#
_symmetry.space_group_name_H-M   'P 1'
#
loop_
_entity.id
_entity.type
_entity.pdbx_description
1 polymer ?
#
loop_
_entity_poly.entity_id
_entity_poly.type
_entity_poly.pdbx_seq_one_letter_code
_entity_poly.pdbx_strand_id
1 'polypeptide(L)'
;MRHVGHVKIDVTHFYPEKFKRKIDAEKYSAKGTCEVSLELDTVEIEVKNITYRIDHEGKVMLKPPFRIHSNKKAGIKPKLVPSIVFKDPLLWGQVEKKIKTELLHRKEVHPSEPNRQLDFWED
;
A
#
# COMPACT_ATOMS: atom_id res chain seq x y z
N MET A 1 -5.08 -5.49 -31.15
CA MET A 1 -5.92 -5.13 -29.97
C MET A 1 -5.51 -6.06 -28.85
N ARG A 2 -4.97 -5.55 -27.73
CA ARG A 2 -4.61 -6.42 -26.59
C ARG A 2 -5.89 -6.64 -25.80
N HIS A 3 -6.29 -7.90 -25.63
CA HIS A 3 -7.33 -8.27 -24.67
C HIS A 3 -6.87 -7.77 -23.30
N VAL A 4 -7.56 -6.77 -22.76
CA VAL A 4 -7.47 -6.48 -21.34
C VAL A 4 -8.35 -7.56 -20.71
N GLY A 5 -7.71 -8.61 -20.20
CA GLY A 5 -8.37 -9.63 -19.39
C GLY A 5 -9.18 -8.97 -18.28
N HIS A 6 -10.19 -9.67 -17.77
CA HIS A 6 -11.05 -9.09 -16.74
C HIS A 6 -10.21 -8.84 -15.48
N VAL A 7 -9.96 -7.57 -15.15
CA VAL A 7 -9.19 -7.18 -13.96
C VAL A 7 -10.17 -6.84 -12.84
N LYS A 8 -10.13 -7.62 -11.77
CA LYS A 8 -10.83 -7.29 -10.52
C LYS A 8 -9.82 -6.79 -9.50
N ILE A 9 -10.18 -5.72 -8.79
CA ILE A 9 -9.32 -5.06 -7.80
C ILE A 9 -10.13 -4.86 -6.53
N ASP A 10 -9.70 -5.51 -5.46
CA ASP A 10 -10.33 -5.41 -4.15
C ASP A 10 -9.28 -4.98 -3.11
N VAL A 11 -9.59 -3.97 -2.30
CA VAL A 11 -8.74 -3.60 -1.16
C VAL A 11 -9.12 -4.50 0.00
N THR A 12 -8.21 -5.37 0.41
CA THR A 12 -8.48 -6.39 1.43
C THR A 12 -8.30 -5.82 2.83
N HIS A 13 -7.19 -5.11 3.08
CA HIS A 13 -6.88 -4.53 4.39
C HIS A 13 -6.23 -3.16 4.31
N PHE A 14 -6.42 -2.37 5.37
CA PHE A 14 -5.66 -1.16 5.65
C PHE A 14 -5.02 -1.29 7.02
N TYR A 15 -3.78 -0.83 7.13
CA TYR A 15 -2.96 -0.82 8.33
C TYR A 15 -2.54 0.63 8.62
N PRO A 16 -3.37 1.38 9.38
CA PRO A 16 -3.03 2.74 9.81
C PRO A 16 -1.77 2.75 10.68
N GLU A 17 -0.89 3.72 10.44
CA GLU A 17 0.31 3.92 11.24
C GLU A 17 0.22 5.19 12.08
N LYS A 18 0.65 5.10 13.34
CA LYS A 18 0.89 6.29 14.18
C LYS A 18 2.11 7.05 13.68
N PHE A 19 2.05 8.38 13.70
CA PHE A 19 3.20 9.21 13.38
C PHE A 19 4.29 9.08 14.45
N LYS A 20 5.42 8.47 14.08
CA LYS A 20 6.61 8.38 14.94
C LYS A 20 7.49 9.64 14.88
N ARG A 21 7.40 10.42 13.79
CA ARG A 21 8.23 11.61 13.55
C ARG A 21 7.34 12.85 13.47
N LYS A 22 7.78 13.93 14.13
CA LYS A 22 7.07 15.23 14.11
C LYS A 22 6.80 15.75 12.70
N ILE A 23 7.78 15.62 11.81
CA ILE A 23 7.68 16.04 10.39
C ILE A 23 6.54 15.31 9.66
N ASP A 24 6.32 14.02 9.97
CA ASP A 24 5.23 13.28 9.33
C ASP A 24 3.87 13.80 9.82
N ALA A 25 3.74 14.13 11.11
CA ALA A 25 2.50 14.67 11.69
C ALA A 25 2.19 16.09 11.22
N GLU A 26 3.22 16.91 10.99
CA GLU A 26 3.06 18.25 10.42
C GLU A 26 2.58 18.20 8.96
N LYS A 27 3.00 17.16 8.21
CA LYS A 27 2.72 17.06 6.77
C LYS A 27 1.46 16.24 6.44
N TYR A 28 1.12 15.27 7.26
CA TYR A 28 0.07 14.30 6.97
C TYR A 28 -0.96 14.22 8.09
N SER A 29 -2.22 14.07 7.72
CA SER A 29 -3.33 13.80 8.64
C SER A 29 -3.42 12.31 8.96
N ALA A 30 -3.10 11.45 7.98
CA ALA A 30 -3.02 10.00 8.17
C ALA A 30 -1.93 9.37 7.26
N LYS A 31 -1.37 8.25 7.71
CA LYS A 31 -0.52 7.40 6.87
C LYS A 31 -0.66 5.93 7.26
N GLY A 32 -0.26 5.04 6.38
CA GLY A 32 -0.22 3.60 6.65
C GLY A 32 0.11 2.79 5.41
N THR A 33 -0.16 1.50 5.48
CA THR A 33 -0.07 0.59 4.34
C THR A 33 -1.40 -0.11 4.07
N CYS A 34 -1.58 -0.65 2.89
CA CYS A 34 -2.75 -1.44 2.53
C CYS A 34 -2.36 -2.65 1.68
N GLU A 35 -3.31 -3.57 1.60
CA GLU A 35 -3.27 -4.78 0.80
C GLU A 35 -4.36 -4.73 -0.27
N VAL A 36 -4.01 -5.19 -1.46
CA VAL A 36 -4.92 -5.27 -2.59
C VAL A 36 -4.84 -6.66 -3.19
N SER A 37 -5.98 -7.31 -3.37
CA SER A 37 -6.08 -8.49 -4.24
C SER A 37 -6.35 -8.04 -5.67
N LEU A 38 -5.57 -8.60 -6.60
CA LEU A 38 -5.69 -8.41 -8.04
C LEU A 38 -6.03 -9.76 -8.67
N GLU A 39 -7.21 -9.86 -9.24
CA GLU A 39 -7.62 -11.02 -10.04
C GLU A 39 -7.38 -10.69 -11.53
N LEU A 40 -6.51 -11.46 -12.16
CA LEU A 40 -6.09 -11.33 -13.55
C LEU A 40 -6.34 -12.66 -14.28
N ASP A 41 -7.50 -12.78 -14.91
CA ASP A 41 -7.96 -14.02 -15.58
C ASP A 41 -7.90 -15.25 -14.65
N THR A 42 -6.83 -16.06 -14.73
CA THR A 42 -6.63 -17.27 -13.90
C THR A 42 -5.62 -17.07 -12.76
N VAL A 43 -5.09 -15.86 -12.60
CA VAL A 43 -4.05 -15.53 -11.63
C VAL A 43 -4.61 -14.57 -10.59
N GLU A 44 -4.52 -14.93 -9.31
CA GLU A 44 -4.74 -14.00 -8.21
C GLU A 44 -3.39 -13.55 -7.65
N ILE A 45 -3.23 -12.24 -7.44
CA ILE A 45 -2.02 -11.63 -6.90
C ILE A 45 -2.41 -10.77 -5.70
N GLU A 46 -1.87 -11.11 -4.54
CA GLU A 46 -1.98 -10.28 -3.34
C GLU A 46 -0.80 -9.30 -3.27
N VAL A 47 -1.12 -8.01 -3.42
CA VAL A 47 -0.15 -6.91 -3.35
C VAL A 47 -0.19 -6.31 -1.96
N LYS A 48 0.80 -6.66 -1.14
CA LYS A 48 0.95 -6.13 0.22
C LYS A 48 1.84 -4.89 0.28
N ASN A 49 1.73 -4.13 1.36
CA ASN A 49 2.59 -2.98 1.67
C ASN A 49 2.51 -1.80 0.67
N ILE A 50 1.34 -1.56 0.06
CA ILE A 50 1.12 -0.31 -0.69
C ILE A 50 1.00 0.83 0.33
N THR A 51 1.91 1.79 0.29
CA THR A 51 1.91 2.91 1.24
C THR A 51 0.89 3.96 0.81
N TYR A 52 0.05 4.40 1.74
CA TYR A 52 -0.82 5.56 1.57
C TYR A 52 -0.45 6.68 2.56
N ARG A 53 -0.64 7.92 2.12
CA ARG A 53 -0.50 9.13 2.93
C ARG A 53 -1.60 10.10 2.54
N ILE A 54 -2.25 10.67 3.54
CA ILE A 54 -3.30 11.67 3.37
C ILE A 54 -2.75 12.94 3.99
N ASP A 55 -2.67 14.03 3.23
CA ASP A 55 -2.29 15.32 3.81
C ASP A 55 -3.47 15.98 4.54
N HIS A 56 -3.21 17.13 5.15
CA HIS A 56 -4.23 17.89 5.89
C HIS A 56 -5.31 18.50 4.98
N GLU A 57 -5.09 18.53 3.66
CA GLU A 57 -6.06 18.96 2.64
C GLU A 57 -6.89 17.78 2.10
N GLY A 58 -6.63 16.55 2.56
CA GLY A 58 -7.32 15.34 2.13
C GLY A 58 -6.77 14.73 0.84
N LYS A 59 -5.65 15.21 0.31
CA LYS A 59 -5.01 14.65 -0.88
C LYS A 59 -4.33 13.33 -0.54
N VAL A 60 -4.73 12.29 -1.26
CA VAL A 60 -4.18 10.93 -1.11
C VAL A 60 -3.00 10.72 -2.04
N MET A 61 -1.84 10.42 -1.44
CA MET A 61 -0.63 9.98 -2.12
C MET A 61 -0.43 8.49 -1.91
N LEU A 62 -0.30 7.75 -3.01
CA LEU A 62 -0.04 6.31 -3.00
C LEU A 62 1.37 6.03 -3.51
N LYS A 63 1.95 4.96 -2.96
CA LYS A 63 3.29 4.51 -3.27
C LYS A 63 3.26 2.99 -3.38
N PRO A 64 3.66 2.40 -4.52
CA PRO A 64 3.68 0.95 -4.66
C PRO A 64 4.64 0.33 -3.63
N PRO A 65 4.57 -0.98 -3.40
CA PRO A 65 5.47 -1.65 -2.46
C PRO A 65 6.92 -1.46 -2.94
N PHE A 66 7.72 -0.71 -2.19
CA PHE A 66 9.11 -0.45 -2.53
C PHE A 66 10.02 -1.48 -1.87
N ARG A 67 11.05 -1.90 -2.62
CA ARG A 67 12.14 -2.74 -2.13
C ARG A 67 12.89 -2.02 -0.99
N ILE A 68 12.83 -2.54 0.23
CA ILE A 68 13.72 -2.10 1.30
C ILE A 68 15.10 -2.70 1.01
N HIS A 69 16.00 -1.90 0.43
CA HIS A 69 17.41 -2.28 0.35
C HIS A 69 18.00 -2.33 1.77
N SER A 70 18.84 -3.34 2.05
CA SER A 70 19.50 -3.48 3.36
C SER A 70 20.23 -2.18 3.73
N ASN A 71 19.92 -1.63 4.89
CA ASN A 71 20.77 -0.62 5.48
C ASN A 71 21.96 -1.33 6.15
N LYS A 72 23.07 -1.47 5.43
CA LYS A 72 24.30 -2.11 5.94
C LYS A 72 24.78 -1.52 7.28
N LYS A 73 24.48 -0.24 7.57
CA LYS A 73 24.88 0.42 8.82
C LYS A 73 24.11 -0.05 10.07
N ALA A 74 22.95 -0.69 9.91
CA ALA A 74 22.10 -1.11 11.02
C ALA A 74 22.17 -2.62 11.31
N GLY A 75 23.01 -3.39 10.61
CA GLY A 75 23.09 -4.86 10.76
C GLY A 75 21.85 -5.63 10.30
N ILE A 76 20.87 -4.96 9.67
CA ILE A 76 19.62 -5.58 9.23
C ILE A 76 19.86 -6.30 7.89
N LYS A 77 19.71 -7.63 7.89
CA LYS A 77 19.77 -8.45 6.67
C LYS A 77 18.70 -7.96 5.67
N PRO A 78 19.02 -7.86 4.36
CA PRO A 78 18.01 -7.51 3.36
C PRO A 78 16.88 -8.52 3.39
N LYS A 79 15.67 -8.08 3.76
CA LYS A 79 14.46 -8.88 3.62
C LYS A 79 14.05 -8.84 2.14
N LEU A 80 14.06 -9.99 1.49
CA LEU A 80 13.59 -10.14 0.10
C LEU A 80 12.08 -9.97 0.10
N VAL A 81 11.62 -8.79 -0.32
CA VAL A 81 10.21 -8.57 -0.65
C VAL A 81 10.06 -8.78 -2.16
N PRO A 82 9.12 -9.62 -2.63
CA PRO A 82 8.86 -9.77 -4.05
C PRO A 82 8.56 -8.39 -4.66
N SER A 83 9.32 -8.02 -5.68
CA SER A 83 9.18 -6.72 -6.33
C SER A 83 8.07 -6.78 -7.37
N ILE A 84 6.92 -6.19 -7.05
CA ILE A 84 5.80 -6.07 -7.99
C ILE A 84 6.01 -4.80 -8.81
N VAL A 85 6.22 -4.97 -10.11
CA VAL A 85 6.37 -3.85 -11.05
C VAL A 85 5.15 -3.81 -11.95
N PHE A 86 4.33 -2.78 -11.76
CA PHE A 86 3.21 -2.48 -12.66
C PHE A 86 3.76 -1.89 -13.97
N LYS A 87 4.02 -2.76 -14.96
CA LYS A 87 4.49 -2.34 -16.29
C LYS A 87 3.41 -1.62 -17.11
N ASP A 88 2.14 -1.86 -16.80
CA ASP A 88 1.00 -1.17 -17.37
C ASP A 88 0.58 -0.01 -16.47
N PRO A 89 0.77 1.26 -16.90
CA PRO A 89 0.33 2.42 -16.13
C PRO A 89 -1.18 2.47 -15.88
N LEU A 90 -1.99 1.85 -16.76
CA LEU A 90 -3.44 1.82 -16.61
C LEU A 90 -3.86 0.94 -15.45
N LEU A 91 -3.22 -0.23 -15.28
CA LEU A 91 -3.48 -1.13 -14.17
C LEU A 91 -3.18 -0.46 -12.83
N TRP A 92 -2.02 0.21 -12.72
CA TRP A 92 -1.69 0.97 -11.51
C TRP A 92 -2.69 2.10 -11.25
N GLY A 93 -3.10 2.83 -12.30
CA GLY A 93 -4.13 3.86 -12.18
C GLY A 93 -5.47 3.34 -11.65
N GLN A 94 -5.88 2.12 -12.05
CA GLN A 94 -7.09 1.48 -11.52
C GLN A 94 -6.94 1.09 -10.05
N VAL A 95 -5.77 0.54 -9.65
CA VAL A 95 -5.46 0.25 -8.25
C VAL A 95 -5.50 1.51 -7.41
N GLU A 96 -4.85 2.59 -7.87
CA GLU A 96 -4.88 3.87 -7.16
C GLU A 96 -6.28 4.41 -7.00
N LYS A 97 -7.09 4.37 -8.07
CA LYS A 97 -8.48 4.84 -8.04
C LYS A 97 -9.27 4.06 -7.00
N LYS A 98 -9.17 2.73 -6.99
CA LYS A 98 -9.88 1.87 -6.06
C LYS A 98 -9.48 2.16 -4.61
N ILE A 99 -8.18 2.22 -4.30
CA ILE A 99 -7.69 2.55 -2.95
C ILE A 99 -8.16 3.93 -2.51
N LYS A 100 -8.07 4.95 -3.38
CA LYS A 100 -8.53 6.31 -3.09
C LYS A 100 -10.03 6.33 -2.75
N THR A 101 -10.85 5.63 -3.53
CA THR A 101 -12.28 5.50 -3.27
C THR A 101 -12.57 4.84 -1.93
N GLU A 102 -11.90 3.73 -1.60
CA GLU A 102 -12.09 3.05 -0.31
C GLU A 102 -11.62 3.91 0.89
N LEU A 103 -10.51 4.64 0.74
CA LEU A 103 -10.02 5.58 1.76
C LEU A 103 -11.00 6.71 2.02
N LEU A 104 -11.65 7.26 0.98
CA LEU A 104 -12.64 8.32 1.13
C LEU A 104 -13.93 7.84 1.81
N HIS A 105 -14.31 6.57 1.61
CA HIS A 105 -15.49 6.00 2.27
C HIS A 105 -15.25 5.65 3.75
N ARG A 106 -13.99 5.44 4.16
CA ARG A 106 -13.64 5.23 5.57
C ARG A 106 -13.60 6.57 6.29
N LYS A 107 -14.66 6.89 7.04
CA LYS A 107 -14.80 8.16 7.78
C LYS A 107 -13.69 8.39 8.82
N GLU A 108 -13.01 7.35 9.29
CA GLU A 108 -11.85 7.48 10.16
C GLU A 108 -10.85 6.35 9.89
N VAL A 109 -9.64 6.73 9.46
CA VAL A 109 -8.48 5.83 9.45
C VAL A 109 -7.85 5.90 10.84
N HIS A 110 -8.62 5.55 11.87
CA HIS A 110 -8.11 5.53 13.24
C HIS A 110 -7.23 4.29 13.44
N PRO A 111 -6.12 4.41 14.19
CA PRO A 111 -5.27 3.27 14.53
C PRO A 111 -5.99 2.38 15.55
N SER A 112 -6.92 1.54 15.09
CA SER A 112 -7.60 0.55 15.93
C SER A 112 -6.79 -0.72 16.15
N GLU A 113 -5.69 -0.92 15.41
CA GLU A 113 -4.86 -2.12 15.52
C GLU A 113 -3.38 -1.77 15.76
N PRO A 114 -2.64 -2.60 16.52
CA PRO A 114 -1.21 -2.39 16.72
C PRO A 114 -0.47 -2.41 15.37
N ASN A 115 0.42 -1.43 15.17
CA ASN A 115 1.31 -1.27 14.01
C ASN A 115 1.85 -2.63 13.51
N ARG A 116 1.14 -3.27 12.57
CA ARG A 116 1.67 -4.36 11.77
C ARG A 116 2.04 -3.78 10.42
N GLN A 117 3.24 -3.19 10.36
CA GLN A 117 3.98 -3.32 9.13
C GLN A 117 4.23 -4.82 9.01
N LEU A 118 3.41 -5.52 8.20
CA LEU A 118 3.47 -6.97 8.09
C LEU A 118 4.85 -7.33 7.53
N ASP A 119 5.68 -7.84 8.43
CA ASP A 119 6.87 -8.56 8.03
C ASP A 119 6.39 -9.79 7.26
N PHE A 120 6.91 -9.96 6.04
CA PHE A 120 6.49 -10.97 5.06
C PHE A 120 6.67 -12.44 5.52
N TRP A 121 7.02 -12.67 6.78
CA TRP A 121 7.51 -13.93 7.34
C TRP A 121 7.01 -14.19 8.78
N GLU A 122 5.95 -13.52 9.24
CA GLU A 122 5.25 -13.97 10.45
C GLU A 122 4.19 -15.00 10.04
N ASP A 123 4.59 -16.28 10.09
CA ASP A 123 3.70 -17.45 10.18
C ASP A 123 3.12 -17.58 11.60
#